data_AF-A0AAV6XGZ4-F1
#
_entry.id   AF-A0AAV6XGZ4-F1
#
_cell.length_a   1.000
_cell.length_b   1.000
_cell.length_c   1.000
_cell.angle_alpha   90.00
_cell.angle_beta   90.00
_cell.angle_gamma   90.00
#
_symmetry.space_group_name_H-M   'P 1'
#
loop_
_entity.id
_entity.type
_entity.pdbx_description
1 polymer ?
#
loop_
_entity_poly.entity_id
_entity_poly.type
_entity_poly.pdbx_seq_one_letter_code
_entity_poly.pdbx_strand_id
1 'polypeptide(L)' 'MGRKAGSLHINPKKFANLQKPCMREMISFLNCLTLSQGNDQKCSRQKSQLSSCMDAQTANKRKPSGSINYHLQRLNRGRK' A
#
# COMPACT_ATOMS: atom_id res chain seq x y z
N MET A 1 20.64 15.00 -20.08
CA MET A 1 20.87 14.81 -18.62
C MET A 1 20.54 13.37 -18.23
N GLY A 2 21.43 12.43 -18.55
CA GLY A 2 21.20 10.99 -18.34
C GLY A 2 21.42 10.54 -16.90
N ARG A 3 20.76 9.45 -16.51
CA ARG A 3 20.93 8.80 -15.19
C ARG A 3 22.40 8.43 -14.99
N LYS A 4 23.08 9.06 -14.03
CA LYS A 4 24.43 8.67 -13.62
C LYS A 4 24.37 7.26 -13.02
N ALA A 5 25.02 6.30 -13.67
CA ALA A 5 25.21 4.96 -13.15
C ALA A 5 25.85 5.05 -11.75
N GLY A 6 25.26 4.37 -10.75
CA GLY A 6 25.75 4.38 -9.37
C GLY A 6 25.02 5.31 -8.39
N SER A 7 23.89 5.93 -8.75
CA SER A 7 23.09 6.67 -7.76
C SER A 7 22.13 5.77 -6.96
N LEU A 8 22.26 5.76 -5.63
CA LEU A 8 21.30 5.14 -4.72
C LEU A 8 19.99 5.94 -4.75
N HIS A 9 18.92 5.35 -5.29
CA HIS A 9 17.61 5.97 -5.42
C HIS A 9 16.51 4.92 -5.31
N ILE A 10 15.50 5.21 -4.49
CA ILE A 10 14.28 4.40 -4.36
C ILE A 10 13.21 5.03 -5.23
N ASN A 11 12.61 4.25 -6.14
CA ASN A 11 11.48 4.72 -6.94
C ASN A 11 10.19 4.70 -6.09
N PRO A 12 9.67 5.85 -5.60
CA PRO A 12 8.53 5.87 -4.71
C PRO A 12 7.26 5.33 -5.38
N LYS A 13 7.15 5.39 -6.71
CA LYS A 13 6.00 4.85 -7.46
C LYS A 13 5.88 3.33 -7.36
N LYS A 14 7.01 2.62 -7.21
CA LYS A 14 7.02 1.15 -7.04
C LYS A 14 6.54 0.73 -5.64
N PHE A 15 6.86 1.51 -4.61
CA PHE A 15 6.57 1.17 -3.22
C PHE A 15 5.27 1.80 -2.69
N ALA A 16 4.80 2.91 -3.27
CA ALA A 16 3.54 3.55 -2.91
C ALA A 16 2.29 2.74 -3.31
N ASN A 17 2.44 1.80 -4.26
CA ASN A 17 1.36 0.93 -4.72
C ASN A 17 1.24 -0.37 -3.92
N LEU A 18 2.22 -0.67 -3.05
CA LEU A 18 2.35 -2.00 -2.45
C LEU A 18 1.41 -2.24 -1.26
N GLN A 19 0.80 -1.20 -0.70
CA GLN A 19 -0.12 -1.36 0.44
C GLN A 19 -1.43 -0.63 0.17
N LYS A 20 -2.35 -1.31 -0.52
CA LYS A 20 -3.76 -1.02 -0.41
C LYS A 20 -4.21 -1.59 0.96
N PRO A 21 -4.48 -0.77 1.98
CA PRO A 21 -4.70 -1.20 3.37
C PRO A 21 -5.83 -2.23 3.54
N CYS A 22 -6.78 -2.26 2.61
CA CYS A 22 -7.96 -3.11 2.71
C CYS A 22 -7.98 -4.31 1.76
N MET A 23 -6.89 -4.55 1.02
CA MET A 23 -6.80 -5.72 0.13
C MET A 23 -6.97 -7.03 0.91
N ARG A 24 -6.43 -7.11 2.13
CA ARG A 24 -6.54 -8.31 2.97
C ARG A 24 -8.00 -8.60 3.33
N GLU A 25 -8.71 -7.62 3.85
CA GLU A 25 -10.13 -7.74 4.22
C GLU A 25 -11.01 -8.01 2.99
N MET A 26 -10.66 -7.43 1.83
CA MET A 26 -11.37 -7.67 0.57
C MET A 26 -11.24 -9.14 0.13
N ILE A 27 -10.04 -9.71 0.18
CA ILE A 27 -9.81 -11.12 -0.15
C ILE A 27 -10.56 -12.02 0.83
N SER A 28 -10.55 -11.69 2.13
CA SER A 28 -11.29 -12.44 3.15
C SER A 28 -12.81 -12.43 2.92
N PHE A 29 -13.37 -11.29 2.49
CA PHE A 29 -14.78 -11.21 2.12
C PHE A 29 -15.10 -12.04 0.88
N LEU A 30 -14.29 -11.94 -0.17
CA LEU A 30 -14.47 -12.72 -1.40
C LEU A 30 -14.38 -14.24 -1.14
N ASN A 31 -13.42 -14.66 -0.31
CA ASN A 31 -13.29 -16.06 0.09
C ASN A 31 -14.51 -16.54 0.90
N CYS A 32 -15.14 -15.66 1.67
CA CYS A 32 -16.38 -16.02 2.36
C CYS A 32 -17.54 -16.17 1.36
N LEU A 33 -17.66 -15.27 0.38
CA LEU A 33 -18.70 -15.35 -0.66
C LEU A 33 -18.60 -16.60 -1.52
N THR A 34 -17.38 -17.03 -1.87
CA THR A 34 -17.18 -18.27 -2.64
C THR A 34 -17.63 -19.49 -1.86
N LEU A 35 -17.40 -19.52 -0.53
CA LEU A 35 -17.83 -20.59 0.35
C LEU A 35 -19.34 -20.55 0.67
N SER A 36 -19.94 -19.36 0.68
CA SER A 36 -21.35 -19.16 1.05
C SER A 36 -22.32 -19.16 -0.15
N GLN A 37 -21.84 -19.48 -1.36
CA GLN A 37 -22.61 -19.40 -2.62
C GLN A 37 -23.19 -17.99 -2.85
N GLY A 38 -22.45 -16.95 -2.49
CA GLY A 38 -22.90 -15.56 -2.66
C GLY A 38 -23.89 -15.08 -1.60
N ASN A 39 -24.06 -15.81 -0.48
CA ASN A 39 -24.88 -15.34 0.63
C ASN A 39 -24.09 -14.35 1.49
N ASP A 40 -24.32 -13.06 1.24
CA ASP A 40 -23.74 -11.92 1.96
C ASP A 40 -24.00 -11.93 3.48
N GLN A 41 -25.14 -12.42 3.95
CA GLN A 41 -25.47 -12.41 5.38
C GLN A 41 -24.52 -13.28 6.19
N LYS A 42 -24.11 -14.43 5.62
CA LYS A 42 -23.13 -15.34 6.24
C LYS A 42 -21.75 -14.70 6.36
N CYS A 43 -21.47 -13.67 5.56
CA CYS A 43 -20.20 -12.96 5.51
C CYS A 43 -20.27 -11.56 6.14
N SER A 44 -21.30 -11.30 6.96
CA SER A 44 -21.53 -9.99 7.61
C SER A 44 -20.34 -9.48 8.41
N ARG A 45 -19.59 -10.38 9.06
CA ARG A 45 -18.36 -10.04 9.80
C ARG A 45 -17.25 -9.54 8.87
N GLN A 46 -16.94 -10.26 7.80
CA GLN A 46 -15.90 -9.85 6.84
C GLN A 46 -16.33 -8.57 6.10
N LYS A 47 -17.63 -8.40 5.86
CA LYS A 47 -18.22 -7.19 5.28
C LYS A 47 -18.04 -5.97 6.19
N SER A 48 -18.28 -6.11 7.51
CA SER A 48 -18.08 -5.00 8.45
C SER A 48 -16.61 -4.62 8.58
N GLN A 49 -15.70 -5.61 8.61
CA GLN A 49 -14.25 -5.37 8.63
C GLN A 49 -13.77 -4.63 7.37
N LEU A 50 -14.26 -5.03 6.20
CA LEU A 50 -13.97 -4.34 4.94
C LEU A 50 -14.50 -2.90 4.94
N SER A 51 -15.73 -2.68 5.42
CA SER A 51 -16.33 -1.34 5.53
C SER A 51 -15.51 -0.44 6.45
N SER A 52 -15.19 -0.90 7.67
CA SER A 52 -14.38 -0.14 8.62
C SER A 52 -12.99 0.20 8.06
N CYS A 53 -12.40 -0.71 7.27
CA CYS A 53 -11.13 -0.43 6.61
C CYS A 53 -11.25 0.66 5.53
N MET A 54 -12.30 0.61 4.72
CA MET A 54 -12.57 1.64 3.69
C MET A 54 -12.79 3.01 4.33
N ASP A 55 -13.55 3.08 5.42
CA ASP A 55 -13.82 4.31 6.18
C ASP A 55 -12.54 4.88 6.81
N ALA A 56 -11.67 4.02 7.34
CA ALA A 56 -10.36 4.44 7.85
C ALA A 56 -9.41 4.91 6.72
N GLN A 57 -9.58 4.39 5.50
CA GLN A 57 -8.75 4.76 4.35
C GLN A 57 -9.14 6.12 3.77
N THR A 58 -10.43 6.46 3.72
CA THR A 58 -10.88 7.78 3.21
C THR A 58 -10.38 8.93 4.10
N ALA A 59 -10.20 8.68 5.41
CA ALA A 59 -9.63 9.64 6.35
C ALA A 59 -8.09 9.81 6.21
N ASN A 60 -7.37 8.80 5.69
CA ASN A 60 -5.92 8.82 5.59
C ASN A 60 -5.45 9.40 4.24
N LYS A 61 -5.18 10.71 4.21
CA LYS A 61 -4.46 11.33 3.09
C LYS A 61 -3.05 10.71 3.01
N ARG A 62 -2.68 10.17 1.85
CA ARG A 62 -1.35 9.61 1.58
C ARG A 62 -0.28 10.63 1.96
N LYS A 63 0.51 10.35 3.00
CA LYS A 63 1.69 11.16 3.30
C LYS A 63 2.65 11.02 2.14
N PRO A 64 3.20 12.12 1.59
CA PRO A 64 4.22 12.03 0.57
C PRO A 64 5.38 11.20 1.11
N SER A 65 5.83 10.22 0.32
CA SER A 65 7.07 9.49 0.60
C SER A 65 8.16 10.53 0.80
N GLY A 66 8.67 10.63 2.03
CA GLY A 66 9.47 11.77 2.48
C GLY A 66 10.80 11.96 1.74
N SER A 67 11.72 12.71 2.33
CA SER A 67 13.03 13.07 1.76
C SER A 67 14.02 11.90 1.61
N ILE A 68 13.59 10.64 1.55
CA ILE A 68 14.50 9.47 1.56
C ILE A 68 15.50 9.50 0.39
N ASN A 69 15.05 9.90 -0.79
CA ASN A 69 15.93 10.04 -1.95
C ASN A 69 16.95 11.17 -1.79
N TYR A 70 16.62 12.22 -1.04
CA TYR A 70 17.56 13.29 -0.70
C TYR A 70 18.68 12.76 0.20
N HIS A 71 18.35 11.91 1.19
CA HIS A 71 19.36 11.30 2.07
C HIS A 71 20.24 10.29 1.33
N LEU A 72 19.66 9.44 0.47
CA LEU A 72 20.40 8.45 -0.33
C LEU A 72 21.42 9.11 -1.28
N GLN A 73 21.07 10.25 -1.87
CA GLN A 73 21.99 11.00 -2.73
C GLN A 73 23.19 11.55 -1.96
N ARG A 74 23.05 11.90 -0.68
CA ARG A 74 24.16 12.41 0.16
C ARG A 74 25.10 11.29 0.61
N LEU A 75 24.56 10.13 1.00
CA LEU A 75 25.37 8.96 1.34
C LEU A 75 26.26 8.52 0.18
N ASN A 76 25.73 8.57 -1.04
CA ASN A 76 26.48 8.19 -2.23
C ASN A 76 27.67 9.11 -2.54
N ARG A 77 27.65 10.37 -2.06
CA ARG A 77 28.75 11.33 -2.24
C ARG A 77 29.83 11.21 -1.16
N GLY A 78 29.50 10.61 -0.01
CA GLY A 78 30.42 10.46 1.13
C GLY A 78 31.33 9.23 1.04
N ARG A 79 31.10 8.32 0.09
CA ARG A 79 32.02 7.22 -0.22
C ARG A 79 33.07 7.72 -1.22
N LYS A 80 34.09 8.41 -0.72
CA LYS A 80 35.33 8.70 -1.44
C LYS A 80 36.49 8.13 -0.64
#